data_AF-A0A135STD0-F1
#
_entry.id   AF-A0A135STD0-F1
#
_cell.length_a   1.000
_cell.length_b   1.000
_cell.length_c   1.000
_cell.angle_alpha   90.00
_cell.angle_beta   90.00
_cell.angle_gamma   90.00
#
_symmetry.space_group_name_H-M   'P 1'
#
loop_
_entity.id
_entity.type
_entity.pdbx_description
1 polymer ?
#
loop_
_entity_poly.entity_id
_entity_poly.type
_entity_poly.pdbx_seq_one_letter_code
_entity_poly.pdbx_strand_id
1 'polypeptide(L)'
;MLPSLPAWRMAFVLAFLGMQTASLVHGLPASETDELMTDLKRMALGFSDLEERQDIPDVLAKFPSGPLNQFLRIISTLPAGAAALDAVGLVLTPLQQGLADSVGIDTTEDDLEDNAACADITIIFARGTTEPGNVGLVTGPPFFDALNQQRGTRSVSIQGVEYPATFAGFNKNGTEGVPSMTNFINEAATKCPNTKIVMSGYSQGALVVRSTANTLPAATMAKINSVLTFGDPGNPNAITGAEGKTKIICHENDAVCSGGFITVDHLTYAEDADAAAQFVLQMASGK
;
A
#
# COMPACT_ATOMS: atom_id res chain seq x y z
N MET A 1 -25.66 -31.09 25.60
CA MET A 1 -25.33 -29.69 25.93
C MET A 1 -24.33 -29.22 24.89
N LEU A 2 -24.78 -28.43 23.90
CA LEU A 2 -23.90 -27.84 22.89
C LEU A 2 -23.17 -26.64 23.54
N PRO A 3 -21.85 -26.50 23.39
CA PRO A 3 -21.16 -25.32 23.91
C PRO A 3 -21.54 -24.11 23.06
N SER A 4 -21.95 -23.03 23.72
CA SER A 4 -22.23 -21.73 23.11
C SER A 4 -20.94 -21.13 22.54
N LEU A 5 -20.94 -20.84 21.24
CA LEU A 5 -19.89 -20.08 20.58
C LEU A 5 -19.91 -18.61 21.08
N PRO A 6 -18.74 -17.99 21.31
CA PRO A 6 -18.67 -16.62 21.80
C PRO A 6 -19.13 -15.60 20.74
N ALA A 7 -19.85 -14.56 21.18
CA ALA A 7 -20.63 -13.63 20.35
C ALA A 7 -19.86 -12.96 19.18
N TRP A 8 -18.55 -12.79 19.30
CA TRP A 8 -17.70 -12.24 18.22
C TRP A 8 -17.65 -13.12 16.96
N ARG A 9 -17.87 -14.45 17.09
CA ARG A 9 -17.91 -15.37 15.94
C ARG A 9 -19.21 -15.27 15.12
N MET A 10 -20.31 -14.81 15.69
CA MET A 10 -21.56 -14.60 14.94
C MET A 10 -21.60 -13.25 14.21
N ALA A 11 -20.92 -12.23 14.74
CA ALA A 11 -20.86 -10.91 14.10
C ALA A 11 -20.10 -10.93 12.77
N PHE A 12 -19.01 -11.70 12.66
CA PHE A 12 -18.23 -11.83 11.42
C PHE A 12 -18.96 -12.60 10.31
N VAL A 13 -19.78 -13.60 10.66
CA VAL A 13 -20.55 -14.39 9.67
C VAL A 13 -21.70 -13.59 9.07
N LEU A 14 -22.29 -12.66 9.83
CA LEU A 14 -23.39 -11.81 9.36
C LEU A 14 -22.91 -10.64 8.48
N ALA A 15 -21.70 -10.12 8.70
CA ALA A 15 -21.11 -9.10 7.83
C ALA A 15 -20.79 -9.64 6.43
N PHE A 16 -20.37 -10.91 6.31
CA PHE A 16 -20.08 -11.56 5.03
C PHE A 16 -21.33 -11.87 4.18
N LEU A 17 -22.53 -11.93 4.78
CA LEU A 17 -23.79 -12.17 4.05
C LEU A 17 -24.54 -10.88 3.67
N GLY A 18 -24.13 -9.71 4.18
CA GLY A 18 -24.88 -8.46 4.01
C GLY A 18 -24.58 -7.65 2.75
N MET A 19 -23.46 -7.89 2.07
CA MET A 19 -23.10 -7.18 0.83
C MET A 19 -23.56 -7.96 -0.41
N GLN A 20 -24.88 -8.02 -0.61
CA GLN A 20 -25.43 -8.30 -1.94
C GLN A 20 -26.51 -7.28 -2.27
N THR A 21 -26.09 -6.19 -2.90
CA THR A 21 -26.90 -5.55 -3.96
C THR A 21 -25.99 -5.05 -5.07
N ALA A 22 -25.98 -5.82 -6.16
CA ALA A 22 -25.78 -5.44 -7.56
C ALA A 22 -24.60 -4.53 -7.95
N SER A 23 -23.54 -5.16 -8.48
CA SER A 23 -22.73 -4.57 -9.54
C SER A 23 -22.54 -5.61 -10.64
N LEU A 24 -23.28 -5.46 -11.73
CA LEU A 24 -23.11 -6.23 -12.97
C LEU A 24 -21.75 -5.88 -13.59
N VAL A 25 -20.76 -6.75 -13.41
CA VAL A 25 -19.52 -6.71 -14.19
C VAL A 25 -19.89 -7.06 -15.63
N HIS A 26 -20.00 -6.06 -16.49
CA HIS A 26 -20.27 -6.26 -17.91
C HIS A 26 -19.05 -6.92 -18.57
N GLY A 27 -19.11 -8.23 -18.80
CA GLY A 27 -18.15 -8.91 -19.68
C GLY A 27 -17.88 -10.39 -19.42
N LEU A 28 -18.30 -10.97 -18.29
CA LEU A 28 -18.15 -12.40 -18.01
C LEU A 28 -19.51 -13.08 -17.86
N PRO A 29 -19.72 -14.29 -18.42
CA PRO A 29 -20.95 -15.04 -18.22
C PRO A 29 -21.13 -15.33 -16.72
N ALA A 30 -22.36 -15.15 -16.23
CA ALA A 30 -22.70 -15.25 -14.80
C ALA A 30 -22.32 -16.59 -14.14
N SER A 31 -22.02 -17.64 -14.91
CA SER A 31 -21.57 -18.94 -14.39
C SER A 31 -20.09 -18.95 -13.96
N GLU A 32 -19.21 -18.21 -14.63
CA GLU A 32 -17.77 -18.20 -14.31
C GLU A 32 -17.48 -17.37 -13.04
N THR A 33 -18.24 -16.29 -12.83
CA THR A 33 -18.16 -15.49 -11.62
C THR A 33 -18.69 -16.25 -10.40
N ASP A 34 -19.75 -17.05 -10.56
CA ASP A 34 -20.28 -17.88 -9.47
C ASP A 34 -19.33 -19.03 -9.12
N GLU A 35 -18.67 -19.64 -10.11
CA GLU A 35 -17.69 -20.71 -9.90
C GLU A 35 -16.42 -20.19 -9.24
N LEU A 36 -15.88 -19.04 -9.69
CA LEU A 36 -14.75 -18.35 -9.07
C LEU A 36 -15.05 -17.90 -7.64
N MET A 37 -16.25 -17.35 -7.39
CA MET A 37 -16.66 -16.95 -6.04
C MET A 37 -16.93 -18.17 -5.14
N THR A 38 -17.37 -19.29 -5.71
CA THR A 38 -17.52 -20.56 -5.00
C THR A 38 -16.18 -21.18 -4.67
N ASP A 39 -15.19 -21.09 -5.56
CA ASP A 39 -13.82 -21.55 -5.32
C ASP A 39 -13.09 -20.65 -4.31
N LEU A 40 -13.27 -19.33 -4.37
CA LEU A 40 -12.77 -18.40 -3.35
C LEU A 40 -13.42 -18.67 -1.98
N LYS A 41 -14.73 -18.97 -1.95
CA LYS A 41 -15.42 -19.39 -0.72
C LYS A 41 -14.94 -20.76 -0.22
N ARG A 42 -14.65 -21.71 -1.11
CA ARG A 42 -14.11 -23.03 -0.74
C ARG A 42 -12.68 -22.95 -0.24
N MET A 43 -11.85 -22.10 -0.86
CA MET A 43 -10.55 -21.73 -0.31
C MET A 43 -10.77 -21.18 1.09
N ALA A 44 -11.56 -20.11 1.24
CA ALA A 44 -11.84 -19.46 2.53
C ALA A 44 -12.36 -20.43 3.63
N LEU A 45 -13.19 -21.41 3.27
CA LEU A 45 -13.81 -22.36 4.20
C LEU A 45 -12.94 -23.59 4.53
N GLY A 46 -11.99 -23.96 3.67
CA GLY A 46 -11.03 -25.05 3.90
C GLY A 46 -9.90 -24.72 4.88
N PHE A 47 -9.89 -23.50 5.43
CA PHE A 47 -8.79 -22.97 6.26
C PHE A 47 -9.00 -23.10 7.78
N SER A 48 -10.07 -23.76 8.22
CA SER A 48 -10.38 -23.90 9.66
C SER A 48 -9.53 -24.95 10.40
N ASP A 49 -8.76 -25.78 9.69
CA ASP A 49 -8.04 -26.95 10.25
C ASP A 49 -6.53 -26.99 9.95
N LEU A 50 -5.86 -25.85 9.72
CA LEU A 50 -4.43 -25.85 9.32
C LEU A 50 -3.55 -25.02 10.27
N GLU A 51 -2.39 -25.57 10.66
CA GLU A 51 -1.48 -25.03 11.70
C GLU A 51 -1.01 -23.58 11.47
N GLU A 52 -0.84 -22.87 12.59
CA GLU A 52 -0.37 -21.48 12.73
C GLU A 52 1.09 -21.35 12.27
N ARG A 53 1.44 -20.35 11.44
CA ARG A 53 2.86 -20.06 11.14
C ARG A 53 3.53 -19.58 12.43
N GLN A 54 4.65 -20.21 12.79
CA GLN A 54 5.37 -19.93 14.03
C GLN A 54 6.50 -18.90 13.88
N ASP A 55 6.76 -18.41 12.65
CA ASP A 55 7.89 -17.56 12.27
C ASP A 55 7.45 -16.20 11.66
N ILE A 56 6.51 -15.51 12.31
CA ILE A 56 6.01 -14.21 11.85
C ILE A 56 6.96 -13.10 12.33
N PRO A 57 7.49 -12.24 11.44
CA PRO A 57 8.31 -11.08 11.84
C PRO A 57 7.59 -10.16 12.84
N ASP A 58 8.33 -9.57 13.78
CA ASP A 58 7.78 -8.75 14.88
C ASP A 58 6.90 -7.60 14.38
N VAL A 59 7.25 -6.98 13.26
CA VAL A 59 6.47 -5.89 12.66
C VAL A 59 5.08 -6.31 12.18
N LEU A 60 4.91 -7.60 11.87
CA LEU A 60 3.62 -8.20 11.50
C LEU A 60 2.90 -8.79 12.71
N ALA A 61 3.61 -9.15 13.79
CA ALA A 61 3.04 -9.75 14.99
C ALA A 61 2.05 -8.84 15.74
N LYS A 62 2.01 -7.55 15.43
CA LYS A 62 0.99 -6.61 15.95
C LYS A 62 -0.43 -6.91 15.45
N PHE A 63 -0.57 -7.64 14.34
CA PHE A 63 -1.88 -7.97 13.76
C PHE A 63 -2.46 -9.26 14.34
N PRO A 64 -3.79 -9.42 14.37
CA PRO A 64 -4.42 -10.67 14.82
C PRO A 64 -3.96 -11.89 14.01
N SER A 65 -3.44 -12.91 14.69
CA SER A 65 -2.76 -14.05 14.04
C SER A 65 -3.64 -14.80 13.04
N GLY A 66 -4.95 -14.94 13.27
CA GLY A 66 -5.88 -15.60 12.35
C GLY A 66 -5.95 -14.93 10.97
N PRO A 67 -6.49 -13.70 10.87
CA PRO A 67 -6.52 -12.93 9.62
C PRO A 67 -5.14 -12.72 8.99
N LEU A 68 -4.09 -12.51 9.80
CA LEU A 68 -2.72 -12.37 9.30
C LEU A 68 -2.23 -13.65 8.63
N ASN A 69 -2.43 -14.81 9.24
CA ASN A 69 -2.07 -16.10 8.65
C ASN A 69 -2.85 -16.39 7.37
N GLN A 70 -4.12 -16.00 7.31
CA GLN A 70 -4.91 -16.10 6.09
C GLN A 70 -4.30 -15.23 4.97
N PHE A 71 -3.93 -13.99 5.28
CA PHE A 71 -3.29 -13.07 4.34
C PHE A 71 -1.96 -13.62 3.81
N LEU A 72 -1.06 -14.03 4.71
CA LEU A 72 0.24 -14.60 4.35
C LEU A 72 0.12 -15.88 3.51
N ARG A 73 -0.91 -16.70 3.76
CA ARG A 73 -1.17 -17.90 2.95
C ARG A 73 -1.62 -17.54 1.55
N ILE A 74 -2.59 -16.63 1.39
CA ILE A 74 -3.09 -16.23 0.07
C ILE A 74 -1.94 -15.70 -0.78
N ILE A 75 -1.07 -14.86 -0.22
CA ILE A 75 0.13 -14.35 -0.91
C ILE A 75 1.06 -15.49 -1.35
N SER A 76 1.29 -16.49 -0.51
CA SER A 76 2.17 -17.62 -0.83
C SER A 76 1.62 -18.58 -1.91
N THR A 77 0.31 -18.53 -2.18
CA THR A 77 -0.36 -19.42 -3.13
C THR A 77 -1.01 -18.65 -4.28
N LEU A 78 -0.49 -17.46 -4.61
CA LEU A 78 -1.06 -16.65 -5.67
C LEU A 78 -0.99 -17.36 -7.04
N PRO A 79 -2.08 -17.34 -7.82
CA PRO A 79 -2.12 -17.99 -9.13
C PRO A 79 -1.22 -17.25 -10.14
N ALA A 80 -0.76 -17.95 -11.17
CA ALA A 80 -0.04 -17.31 -12.27
C ALA A 80 -1.01 -16.53 -13.18
N GLY A 81 -0.58 -15.35 -13.63
CA GLY A 81 -1.29 -14.53 -14.62
C GLY A 81 -2.11 -13.38 -14.03
N ALA A 82 -2.09 -12.22 -14.70
CA ALA A 82 -2.62 -10.97 -14.18
C ALA A 82 -4.12 -11.01 -13.84
N ALA A 83 -4.95 -11.63 -14.68
CA ALA A 83 -6.39 -11.70 -14.45
C ALA A 83 -6.75 -12.55 -13.22
N ALA A 84 -6.04 -13.66 -13.00
CA ALA A 84 -6.22 -14.50 -11.83
C ALA A 84 -5.74 -13.78 -10.55
N LEU A 85 -4.65 -13.02 -10.66
CA LEU A 85 -4.13 -12.20 -9.56
C LEU A 85 -5.08 -11.04 -9.20
N ASP A 86 -5.68 -10.38 -10.20
CA ASP A 86 -6.66 -9.31 -9.97
C ASP A 86 -7.91 -9.81 -9.25
N ALA A 87 -8.38 -11.02 -9.59
CA ALA A 87 -9.47 -11.66 -8.85
C ALA A 87 -9.10 -11.92 -7.39
N VAL A 88 -7.85 -12.30 -7.11
CA VAL A 88 -7.37 -12.44 -5.73
C VAL A 88 -7.29 -11.08 -5.02
N GLY A 89 -7.02 -10.00 -5.75
CA GLY A 89 -7.10 -8.63 -5.22
C GLY A 89 -8.45 -8.29 -4.58
N LEU A 90 -9.56 -8.79 -5.13
CA LEU A 90 -10.91 -8.62 -4.55
C LEU A 90 -11.07 -9.27 -3.16
N VAL A 91 -10.17 -10.19 -2.80
CA VAL A 91 -10.13 -10.83 -1.47
C VAL A 91 -9.03 -10.23 -0.60
N LEU A 92 -7.86 -9.95 -1.17
CA LEU A 92 -6.72 -9.39 -0.44
C LEU A 92 -7.00 -7.97 0.08
N THR A 93 -7.64 -7.11 -0.71
CA THR A 93 -7.90 -5.72 -0.29
C THR A 93 -8.84 -5.66 0.92
N PRO A 94 -10.02 -6.32 0.94
CA PRO A 94 -10.87 -6.32 2.13
C PRO A 94 -10.25 -7.03 3.33
N LEU A 95 -9.45 -8.08 3.11
CA LEU A 95 -8.75 -8.77 4.21
C LEU A 95 -7.74 -7.84 4.89
N GLN A 96 -6.97 -7.09 4.10
CA GLN A 96 -6.05 -6.07 4.63
C GLN A 96 -6.80 -4.93 5.31
N GLN A 97 -7.94 -4.47 4.78
CA GLN A 97 -8.77 -3.49 5.48
C GLN A 97 -9.22 -4.01 6.85
N GLY A 98 -9.69 -5.26 6.93
CA GLY A 98 -10.09 -5.86 8.20
C GLY A 98 -8.92 -5.99 9.19
N LEU A 99 -7.70 -6.22 8.70
CA LEU A 99 -6.48 -6.15 9.52
C LEU A 99 -6.23 -4.73 10.03
N ALA A 100 -6.31 -3.71 9.17
CA ALA A 100 -6.14 -2.31 9.53
C ALA A 100 -7.16 -1.88 10.60
N ASP A 101 -8.44 -2.16 10.37
CA ASP A 101 -9.55 -1.84 11.29
C ASP A 101 -9.34 -2.49 12.67
N SER A 102 -8.81 -3.73 12.70
CA SER A 102 -8.60 -4.47 13.94
C SER A 102 -7.57 -3.85 14.88
N VAL A 103 -6.67 -3.02 14.35
CA VAL A 103 -5.63 -2.31 15.11
C VAL A 103 -5.76 -0.80 15.02
N GLY A 104 -6.84 -0.29 14.41
CA GLY A 104 -7.12 1.15 14.28
C GLY A 104 -6.14 1.91 13.40
N ILE A 105 -5.62 1.27 12.35
CA ILE A 105 -4.78 1.94 11.33
C ILE A 105 -5.68 2.57 10.29
N ASP A 106 -5.48 3.86 10.00
CA ASP A 106 -6.08 4.50 8.84
C ASP A 106 -5.32 4.10 7.57
N THR A 107 -6.08 3.73 6.54
CA THR A 107 -5.54 3.31 5.24
C THR A 107 -5.72 4.40 4.18
N THR A 108 -6.35 5.51 4.55
CA THR A 108 -6.67 6.64 3.68
C THR A 108 -6.17 7.94 4.30
N GLU A 109 -5.45 8.75 3.52
CA GLU A 109 -4.91 10.04 3.95
C GLU A 109 -5.17 11.07 2.85
N ASP A 110 -5.97 12.10 3.14
CA ASP A 110 -6.56 13.02 2.16
C ASP A 110 -6.30 14.50 2.47
N ASP A 111 -5.20 14.82 3.18
CA ASP A 111 -4.97 16.18 3.69
C ASP A 111 -5.01 17.28 2.60
N LEU A 112 -4.50 17.02 1.39
CA LEU A 112 -4.53 18.01 0.31
C LEU A 112 -5.94 18.15 -0.27
N GLU A 113 -6.61 17.02 -0.50
CA GLU A 113 -7.99 16.97 -1.01
C GLU A 113 -8.96 17.67 -0.05
N ASP A 114 -8.78 17.46 1.25
CA ASP A 114 -9.55 18.09 2.32
C ASP A 114 -9.14 19.55 2.61
N ASN A 115 -8.20 20.11 1.84
CA ASN A 115 -7.70 21.48 1.98
C ASN A 115 -7.13 21.78 3.37
N ALA A 116 -6.38 20.84 3.94
CA ALA A 116 -5.64 21.05 5.17
C ALA A 116 -4.71 22.28 5.07
N ALA A 117 -4.40 22.87 6.23
CA ALA A 117 -3.46 23.98 6.29
C ALA A 117 -2.07 23.57 5.79
N CYS A 118 -1.32 24.50 5.20
CA CYS A 118 0.02 24.19 4.70
C CYS A 118 0.93 23.63 5.79
N ALA A 119 1.52 22.48 5.48
CA ALA A 119 2.50 21.81 6.32
C ALA A 119 3.93 22.20 5.94
N ASP A 120 4.88 21.99 6.87
CA ASP A 120 6.30 22.12 6.58
C ASP A 120 6.78 21.01 5.61
N ILE A 121 6.17 19.82 5.70
CA ILE A 121 6.45 18.65 4.87
C ILE A 121 5.12 18.11 4.32
N THR A 122 5.07 17.85 3.02
CA THR A 122 3.92 17.19 2.38
C THR A 122 4.38 15.91 1.72
N ILE A 123 3.85 14.78 2.16
CA ILE A 123 4.11 13.47 1.55
C ILE A 123 2.99 13.16 0.56
N ILE A 124 3.36 12.80 -0.66
CA ILE A 124 2.45 12.25 -1.65
C ILE A 124 2.84 10.79 -1.84
N PHE A 125 2.00 9.87 -1.34
CA PHE A 125 2.33 8.46 -1.18
C PHE A 125 1.47 7.57 -2.09
N ALA A 126 2.11 6.67 -2.85
CA ALA A 126 1.42 5.64 -3.61
C ALA A 126 1.59 4.26 -2.93
N ARG A 127 0.47 3.61 -2.60
CA ARG A 127 0.44 2.29 -1.94
C ARG A 127 0.91 1.12 -2.82
N GLY A 128 0.97 -0.08 -2.25
CA GLY A 128 1.30 -1.32 -2.96
C GLY A 128 0.10 -1.95 -3.67
N THR A 129 0.37 -2.97 -4.49
CA THR A 129 -0.68 -3.73 -5.19
C THR A 129 -1.64 -4.37 -4.18
N THR A 130 -2.94 -4.25 -4.42
CA THR A 130 -4.04 -4.72 -3.58
C THR A 130 -4.15 -4.08 -2.19
N GLU A 131 -3.30 -3.12 -1.84
CA GLU A 131 -3.40 -2.47 -0.54
C GLU A 131 -4.73 -1.67 -0.42
N PRO A 132 -5.31 -1.60 0.79
CA PRO A 132 -6.54 -0.86 1.05
C PRO A 132 -6.34 0.67 1.03
N GLY A 133 -7.45 1.40 0.98
CA GLY A 133 -7.48 2.87 0.97
C GLY A 133 -6.57 3.46 -0.11
N ASN A 134 -5.84 4.52 0.22
CA ASN A 134 -4.92 5.20 -0.70
C ASN A 134 -3.45 5.19 -0.24
N VAL A 135 -3.18 4.88 1.03
CA VAL A 135 -1.82 4.72 1.59
C VAL A 135 -1.49 3.31 2.06
N GLY A 136 -2.46 2.40 2.05
CA GLY A 136 -2.25 1.01 2.38
C GLY A 136 -2.07 0.75 3.88
N LEU A 137 -1.43 -0.37 4.21
CA LEU A 137 -1.35 -0.89 5.57
C LEU A 137 0.09 -1.12 6.03
N VAL A 138 0.91 -1.76 5.20
CA VAL A 138 2.16 -2.37 5.68
C VAL A 138 3.36 -1.44 5.67
N THR A 139 3.33 -0.39 4.85
CA THR A 139 4.48 0.52 4.66
C THR A 139 4.14 1.99 4.92
N GLY A 140 3.03 2.49 4.35
CA GLY A 140 2.62 3.89 4.46
C GLY A 140 2.42 4.34 5.91
N PRO A 141 1.42 3.80 6.63
CA PRO A 141 1.13 4.20 8.01
C PRO A 141 2.33 4.05 8.97
N PRO A 142 3.11 2.94 8.98
CA PRO A 142 4.32 2.86 9.81
C PRO A 142 5.33 3.97 9.54
N PHE A 143 5.56 4.31 8.26
CA PHE A 143 6.46 5.41 7.88
C PHE A 143 5.94 6.76 8.37
N PHE A 144 4.64 7.02 8.24
CA PHE A 144 4.02 8.26 8.70
C PHE A 144 4.07 8.41 10.22
N ASP A 145 3.81 7.33 10.96
CA ASP A 145 3.93 7.28 12.41
C ASP A 145 5.36 7.60 12.87
N ALA A 146 6.36 6.95 12.26
CA ALA A 146 7.77 7.22 12.56
C ALA A 146 8.14 8.68 12.26
N LEU A 147 7.68 9.23 11.13
CA LEU A 147 7.90 10.64 10.81
C LEU A 147 7.23 11.56 11.84
N ASN A 148 5.99 11.26 12.23
CA ASN A 148 5.26 12.03 13.24
C ASN A 148 5.94 12.02 14.62
N GLN A 149 6.59 10.91 14.98
CA GLN A 149 7.35 10.81 16.23
C GLN A 149 8.67 11.60 16.17
N GLN A 150 9.28 11.73 14.99
CA GLN A 150 10.62 12.31 14.85
C GLN A 150 10.63 13.77 14.34
N ARG A 151 9.51 14.28 13.80
CA ARG A 151 9.43 15.61 13.13
C ARG A 151 9.69 16.81 14.04
N GLY A 152 9.68 16.62 15.35
CA GLY A 152 9.76 17.71 16.33
C GLY A 152 8.55 18.64 16.18
N THR A 153 8.79 19.93 15.96
CA THR A 153 7.71 20.93 15.82
C THR A 153 7.19 21.08 14.40
N ARG A 154 7.78 20.42 13.40
CA ARG A 154 7.39 20.58 12.00
C ARG A 154 6.01 20.01 11.76
N SER A 155 5.14 20.68 11.02
CA SER A 155 3.87 20.08 10.57
C SER A 155 4.09 19.14 9.39
N VAL A 156 3.30 18.07 9.31
CA VAL A 156 3.31 17.09 8.22
C VAL A 156 1.90 17.00 7.67
N SER A 157 1.80 16.93 6.35
CA SER A 157 0.58 16.62 5.61
C SER A 157 0.83 15.38 4.74
N ILE A 158 -0.13 14.46 4.68
CA ILE A 158 -0.05 13.22 3.93
C ILE A 158 -1.21 13.17 2.95
N GLN A 159 -0.89 12.88 1.69
CA GLN A 159 -1.86 12.66 0.64
C GLN A 159 -1.57 11.33 -0.05
N GLY A 160 -2.53 10.43 -0.01
CA GLY A 160 -2.49 9.21 -0.80
C GLY A 160 -2.78 9.48 -2.28
N VAL A 161 -2.14 8.69 -3.14
CA VAL A 161 -2.40 8.71 -4.58
C VAL A 161 -3.62 7.85 -4.86
N GLU A 162 -4.60 8.44 -5.55
CA GLU A 162 -5.82 7.76 -5.96
C GLU A 162 -5.62 7.00 -7.25
N TYR A 163 -5.57 5.67 -7.13
CA TYR A 163 -5.48 4.76 -8.25
C TYR A 163 -5.88 3.32 -7.86
N PRO A 164 -6.14 2.43 -8.83
CA PRO A 164 -6.68 1.09 -8.55
C PRO A 164 -5.75 0.14 -7.79
N ALA A 165 -4.42 0.31 -7.89
CA ALA A 165 -3.42 -0.57 -7.31
C ALA A 165 -3.60 -2.08 -7.67
N THR A 166 -3.93 -2.41 -8.91
CA THR A 166 -4.21 -3.80 -9.36
C THR A 166 -2.96 -4.50 -9.91
N PHE A 167 -2.95 -5.83 -10.01
CA PHE A 167 -1.83 -6.53 -10.65
C PHE A 167 -1.72 -6.20 -12.14
N ALA A 168 -2.85 -5.98 -12.83
CA ALA A 168 -2.82 -5.41 -14.18
C ALA A 168 -2.12 -4.04 -14.22
N GLY A 169 -2.36 -3.17 -13.23
CA GLY A 169 -1.68 -1.87 -13.09
C GLY A 169 -0.18 -2.02 -12.81
N PHE A 170 0.23 -3.03 -12.04
CA PHE A 170 1.64 -3.36 -11.79
C PHE A 170 2.37 -3.61 -13.11
N ASN A 171 1.79 -4.47 -13.96
CA ASN A 171 2.34 -4.80 -15.28
C ASN A 171 2.35 -3.63 -16.26
N LYS A 172 1.66 -2.53 -15.94
CA LYS A 172 1.66 -1.26 -16.67
C LYS A 172 2.50 -0.17 -15.97
N ASN A 173 3.45 -0.56 -15.12
CA ASN A 173 4.35 0.34 -14.39
C ASN A 173 3.61 1.38 -13.51
N GLY A 174 2.43 1.04 -12.98
CA GLY A 174 1.65 1.94 -12.13
C GLY A 174 1.23 3.24 -12.85
N THR A 175 1.23 3.26 -14.19
CA THR A 175 0.93 4.47 -14.97
C THR A 175 -0.45 5.06 -14.68
N GLU A 176 -1.38 4.25 -14.17
CA GLU A 176 -2.71 4.66 -13.74
C GLU A 176 -2.69 5.63 -12.55
N GLY A 177 -1.66 5.61 -11.70
CA GLY A 177 -1.50 6.55 -10.58
C GLY A 177 -0.79 7.85 -10.94
N VAL A 178 -0.16 7.93 -12.12
CA VAL A 178 0.61 9.12 -12.55
C VAL A 178 -0.24 10.39 -12.61
N PRO A 179 -1.47 10.37 -13.15
CA PRO A 179 -2.32 11.56 -13.17
C PRO A 179 -2.61 12.09 -11.76
N SER A 180 -3.02 11.21 -10.83
CA SER A 180 -3.32 11.60 -9.43
C SER A 180 -2.08 12.16 -8.72
N MET A 181 -0.95 11.44 -8.77
CA MET A 181 0.30 11.90 -8.14
C MET A 181 0.77 13.24 -8.72
N THR A 182 0.71 13.41 -10.04
CA THR A 182 1.06 14.68 -10.71
C THR A 182 0.14 15.82 -10.27
N ASN A 183 -1.16 15.54 -10.11
CA ASN A 183 -2.13 16.54 -9.69
C ASN A 183 -1.82 17.04 -8.28
N PHE A 184 -1.63 16.12 -7.32
CA PHE A 184 -1.28 16.47 -5.95
C PHE A 184 0.09 17.14 -5.81
N ILE A 185 1.08 16.78 -6.64
CA ILE A 185 2.37 17.49 -6.69
C ILE A 185 2.16 18.94 -7.10
N ASN A 186 1.40 19.18 -8.17
CA ASN A 186 1.13 20.53 -8.66
C ASN A 186 0.30 21.34 -7.66
N GLU A 187 -0.64 20.68 -7.00
CA GLU A 187 -1.48 21.26 -5.95
C GLU A 187 -0.64 21.69 -4.74
N ALA A 188 0.17 20.79 -4.16
CA ALA A 188 1.07 21.10 -3.06
C ALA A 188 2.02 22.24 -3.43
N ALA A 189 2.61 22.18 -4.63
CA ALA A 189 3.54 23.20 -5.12
C ALA A 189 2.90 24.57 -5.36
N THR A 190 1.58 24.62 -5.56
CA THR A 190 0.83 25.86 -5.83
C THR A 190 0.22 26.43 -4.56
N LYS A 191 -0.47 25.60 -3.77
CA LYS A 191 -1.12 26.01 -2.52
C LYS A 191 -0.10 26.28 -1.41
N CYS A 192 0.96 25.49 -1.34
CA CYS A 192 1.95 25.53 -0.25
C CYS A 192 3.38 25.62 -0.80
N PRO A 193 3.78 26.75 -1.43
CA PRO A 193 5.06 26.86 -2.13
C PRO A 193 6.31 26.68 -1.24
N ASN A 194 6.15 26.75 0.08
CA ASN A 194 7.24 26.55 1.04
C ASN A 194 7.33 25.10 1.58
N THR A 195 6.33 24.24 1.31
CA THR A 195 6.34 22.85 1.80
C THR A 195 7.47 22.06 1.17
N LYS A 196 8.05 21.14 1.94
CA LYS A 196 8.99 20.15 1.41
C LYS A 196 8.18 18.98 0.86
N ILE A 197 7.98 18.98 -0.46
CA ILE A 197 7.23 17.92 -1.16
C ILE A 197 8.09 16.66 -1.22
N VAL A 198 7.55 15.55 -0.71
CA VAL A 198 8.15 14.22 -0.74
C VAL A 198 7.31 13.34 -1.66
N MET A 199 7.92 12.79 -2.71
CA MET A 199 7.30 11.71 -3.48
C MET A 199 7.67 10.38 -2.82
N SER A 200 6.69 9.57 -2.47
CA SER A 200 6.94 8.27 -1.87
C SER A 200 6.06 7.17 -2.46
N GLY A 201 6.55 5.93 -2.45
CA GLY A 201 5.73 4.81 -2.87
C GLY A 201 6.31 3.45 -2.52
N TYR A 202 5.42 2.47 -2.37
CA TYR A 202 5.76 1.09 -2.01
C TYR A 202 5.34 0.12 -3.12
N SER A 203 6.21 -0.82 -3.50
CA SER A 203 5.90 -1.86 -4.50
C SER A 203 5.44 -1.27 -5.84
N GLN A 204 4.20 -1.49 -6.28
CA GLN A 204 3.61 -0.79 -7.42
C GLN A 204 3.66 0.73 -7.29
N GLY A 205 3.47 1.27 -6.10
CA GLY A 205 3.57 2.70 -5.83
C GLY A 205 4.97 3.26 -6.12
N ALA A 206 6.03 2.46 -5.97
CA ALA A 206 7.36 2.86 -6.42
C ALA A 206 7.43 2.98 -7.96
N LEU A 207 6.71 2.13 -8.69
CA LEU A 207 6.54 2.27 -10.14
C LEU A 207 5.72 3.53 -10.50
N VAL A 208 4.69 3.88 -9.71
CA VAL A 208 3.95 5.15 -9.85
C VAL A 208 4.90 6.35 -9.68
N VAL A 209 5.76 6.33 -8.65
CA VAL A 209 6.79 7.36 -8.40
C VAL A 209 7.72 7.50 -9.60
N ARG A 210 8.26 6.39 -10.10
CA ARG A 210 9.17 6.37 -11.27
C ARG A 210 8.50 6.88 -12.53
N SER A 211 7.29 6.41 -12.82
CA SER A 211 6.51 6.81 -13.98
C SER A 211 6.12 8.30 -13.93
N THR A 212 5.80 8.80 -12.73
CA THR A 212 5.57 10.24 -12.49
C THR A 212 6.86 11.03 -12.73
N ALA A 213 7.98 10.62 -12.15
CA ALA A 213 9.26 11.29 -12.33
C ALA A 213 9.70 11.38 -13.82
N ASN A 214 9.43 10.34 -14.61
CA ASN A 214 9.73 10.30 -16.05
C ASN A 214 8.88 11.27 -16.88
N THR A 215 7.71 11.69 -16.37
CA THR A 215 6.75 12.52 -17.11
C THR A 215 6.65 13.94 -16.57
N LEU A 216 7.11 14.19 -15.34
CA LEU A 216 7.13 15.52 -14.74
C LEU A 216 8.05 16.48 -15.52
N PRO A 217 7.60 17.72 -15.80
CA PRO A 217 8.48 18.76 -16.29
C PRO A 217 9.65 18.97 -15.31
N ALA A 218 10.87 19.21 -15.83
CA ALA A 218 12.05 19.42 -15.01
C ALA A 218 11.89 20.53 -13.96
N ALA A 219 11.15 21.60 -14.30
CA ALA A 219 10.83 22.68 -13.36
C ALA A 219 9.92 22.24 -12.21
N THR A 220 9.01 21.30 -12.42
CA THR A 220 8.18 20.71 -11.36
C THR A 220 8.98 19.71 -10.54
N MET A 221 9.78 18.85 -11.19
CA MET A 221 10.65 17.91 -10.50
C MET A 221 11.67 18.61 -9.60
N ALA A 222 12.15 19.79 -9.98
CA ALA A 222 13.02 20.63 -9.16
C ALA A 222 12.37 21.10 -7.83
N LYS A 223 11.04 21.14 -7.75
CA LYS A 223 10.31 21.49 -6.51
C LYS A 223 10.19 20.32 -5.53
N ILE A 224 10.42 19.09 -5.98
CA ILE A 224 10.41 17.90 -5.12
C ILE A 224 11.65 17.94 -4.22
N ASN A 225 11.45 17.91 -2.90
CA ASN A 225 12.54 17.94 -1.93
C ASN A 225 13.25 16.59 -1.84
N SER A 226 12.51 15.50 -1.81
CA SER A 226 13.06 14.15 -1.75
C SER A 226 12.14 13.10 -2.39
N VAL A 227 12.73 11.99 -2.80
CA VAL A 227 12.05 10.83 -3.34
C VAL A 227 12.43 9.60 -2.52
N LEU A 228 11.44 8.84 -2.06
CA LEU A 228 11.64 7.66 -1.22
C LEU A 228 10.83 6.49 -1.79
N THR A 229 11.44 5.35 -2.02
CA THR A 229 10.70 4.15 -2.45
C THR A 229 11.03 2.95 -1.57
N PHE A 230 10.02 2.09 -1.38
CA PHE A 230 10.13 0.82 -0.65
C PHE A 230 9.75 -0.32 -1.59
N GLY A 231 10.49 -1.43 -1.58
CA GLY A 231 10.15 -2.59 -2.42
C GLY A 231 10.13 -2.25 -3.91
N ASP A 232 11.07 -1.43 -4.35
CA ASP A 232 11.05 -0.80 -5.68
C ASP A 232 11.46 -1.79 -6.79
N PRO A 233 10.54 -2.18 -7.70
CA PRO A 233 10.88 -3.12 -8.78
C PRO A 233 11.85 -2.55 -9.83
N GLY A 234 12.05 -1.23 -9.83
CA GLY A 234 13.04 -0.57 -10.69
C GLY A 234 14.46 -0.53 -10.11
N ASN A 235 14.67 -1.01 -8.88
CA ASN A 235 15.99 -1.12 -8.26
C ASN A 235 16.95 -1.99 -9.11
N PRO A 236 18.26 -1.66 -9.22
CA PRO A 236 18.97 -0.53 -8.64
C PRO A 236 19.02 0.72 -9.55
N ASN A 237 18.14 0.83 -10.55
CA ASN A 237 18.18 1.98 -11.45
C ASN A 237 17.80 3.27 -10.70
N ALA A 238 18.50 4.36 -11.00
CA ALA A 238 18.16 5.68 -10.46
C ALA A 238 16.75 6.11 -10.86
N ILE A 239 16.13 6.96 -10.03
CA ILE A 239 14.86 7.62 -10.34
C ILE A 239 15.20 8.93 -11.07
N THR A 240 14.69 9.08 -12.30
CA THR A 240 14.97 10.22 -13.18
C THR A 240 14.72 11.56 -12.50
N GLY A 241 15.71 12.45 -12.51
CA GLY A 241 15.57 13.82 -11.98
C GLY A 241 15.58 13.91 -10.44
N ALA A 242 15.86 12.80 -9.77
CA ALA A 242 15.93 12.69 -8.32
C ALA A 242 17.36 12.48 -7.80
N GLU A 243 18.36 12.80 -8.62
CA GLU A 243 19.77 12.66 -8.28
C GLU A 243 20.10 13.51 -7.03
N GLY A 244 20.79 12.90 -6.06
CA GLY A 244 21.16 13.56 -4.80
C GLY A 244 20.00 13.79 -3.82
N LYS A 245 18.78 13.35 -4.14
CA LYS A 245 17.59 13.50 -3.27
C LYS A 245 16.73 12.23 -3.20
N THR A 246 17.30 11.07 -3.49
CA THR A 246 16.59 9.79 -3.53
C THR A 246 17.10 8.82 -2.47
N LYS A 247 16.19 8.05 -1.88
CA LYS A 247 16.49 6.82 -1.14
C LYS A 247 15.58 5.70 -1.64
N ILE A 248 16.18 4.60 -2.08
CA ILE A 248 15.48 3.36 -2.45
C ILE A 248 15.77 2.34 -1.36
N ILE A 249 14.72 1.79 -0.74
CA ILE A 249 14.80 0.79 0.32
C ILE A 249 14.31 -0.54 -0.25
N CYS A 250 15.23 -1.51 -0.33
CA CYS A 250 14.98 -2.86 -0.81
C CYS A 250 15.65 -3.86 0.15
N HIS A 251 14.86 -4.75 0.76
CA HIS A 251 15.39 -5.82 1.58
C HIS A 251 16.14 -6.84 0.73
N GLU A 252 17.14 -7.49 1.31
CA GLU A 252 18.06 -8.39 0.59
C GLU A 252 17.33 -9.55 -0.10
N ASN A 253 16.31 -10.15 0.55
CA ASN A 253 15.54 -11.25 -0.04
C ASN A 253 14.18 -10.82 -0.59
N ASP A 254 13.93 -9.51 -0.74
CA ASP A 254 12.76 -9.08 -1.48
C ASP A 254 12.93 -9.31 -2.98
N ALA A 255 12.34 -10.40 -3.47
CA ALA A 255 12.37 -10.73 -4.89
C ALA A 255 11.70 -9.66 -5.76
N VAL A 256 10.74 -8.86 -5.27
CA VAL A 256 10.10 -7.79 -6.07
C VAL A 256 11.11 -6.75 -6.52
N CYS A 257 12.09 -6.40 -5.67
CA CYS A 257 13.20 -5.50 -6.00
C CYS A 257 14.14 -6.03 -7.10
N SER A 258 13.97 -7.27 -7.54
CA SER A 258 14.72 -7.89 -8.64
C SER A 258 13.82 -8.45 -9.75
N GLY A 259 12.55 -8.01 -9.79
CA GLY A 259 11.57 -8.42 -10.80
C GLY A 259 10.90 -9.77 -10.55
N GLY A 260 11.07 -10.30 -9.33
CA GLY A 260 10.42 -11.51 -8.84
C GLY A 260 9.06 -11.24 -8.18
N PHE A 261 8.57 -12.26 -7.48
CA PHE A 261 7.24 -12.26 -6.88
C PHE A 261 7.27 -11.90 -5.38
N ILE A 262 6.12 -11.53 -4.81
CA ILE A 262 6.01 -11.09 -3.41
C ILE A 262 6.52 -12.19 -2.46
N THR A 263 7.40 -11.79 -1.53
CA THR A 263 7.92 -12.60 -0.43
C THR A 263 7.46 -12.02 0.92
N VAL A 264 7.77 -12.70 2.03
CA VAL A 264 7.50 -12.12 3.37
C VAL A 264 8.35 -10.85 3.58
N ASP A 265 9.60 -10.83 3.13
CA ASP A 265 10.47 -9.65 3.24
C ASP A 265 9.86 -8.41 2.56
N HIS A 266 9.11 -8.60 1.48
CA HIS A 266 8.39 -7.50 0.83
C HIS A 266 7.32 -6.85 1.73
N LEU A 267 6.85 -7.54 2.77
CA LEU A 267 5.80 -7.08 3.69
C LEU A 267 6.37 -6.46 4.99
N THR A 268 7.69 -6.31 5.10
CA THR A 268 8.37 -5.95 6.36
C THR A 268 8.99 -4.56 6.37
N TYR A 269 8.71 -3.71 5.38
CA TYR A 269 9.27 -2.34 5.30
C TYR A 269 8.90 -1.40 6.46
N ALA A 270 7.98 -1.80 7.34
CA ALA A 270 7.78 -1.15 8.63
C ALA A 270 9.06 -1.15 9.50
N GLU A 271 9.99 -2.10 9.29
CA GLU A 271 11.30 -2.14 9.93
C GLU A 271 12.19 -0.94 9.56
N ASP A 272 11.99 -0.37 8.37
CA ASP A 272 12.75 0.80 7.90
C ASP A 272 12.07 2.14 8.18
N ALA A 273 10.88 2.14 8.80
CA ALA A 273 10.08 3.34 9.00
C ALA A 273 10.87 4.49 9.65
N ASP A 274 11.70 4.16 10.65
CA ASP A 274 12.56 5.14 11.32
C ASP A 274 13.65 5.68 10.38
N ALA A 275 14.30 4.81 9.61
CA ALA A 275 15.35 5.20 8.66
C ALA A 275 14.79 6.01 7.48
N ALA A 276 13.54 5.76 7.10
CA ALA A 276 12.78 6.51 6.12
C ALA A 276 12.41 7.91 6.63
N ALA A 277 11.86 8.01 7.84
CA ALA A 277 11.56 9.27 8.51
C ALA A 277 12.81 10.15 8.66
N GLN A 278 13.92 9.58 9.10
CA GLN A 278 15.20 10.29 9.23
C GLN A 278 15.68 10.87 7.90
N PHE A 279 15.60 10.09 6.82
CA PHE A 279 15.99 10.55 5.49
C PHE A 279 15.16 11.77 5.07
N VAL A 280 13.84 11.71 5.20
CA VAL A 280 12.95 12.85 4.87
C VAL A 280 13.28 14.07 5.72
N LEU A 281 13.50 13.92 7.03
CA LEU A 281 13.81 15.04 7.91
C LEU A 281 15.19 15.66 7.62
N GLN A 282 16.17 14.87 7.20
CA GLN A 282 17.49 15.34 6.77
C GLN A 282 17.36 16.19 5.50
N MET A 283 16.70 15.66 4.47
CA MET A 283 16.45 16.36 3.20
C MET A 283 15.63 17.65 3.40
N ALA A 284 14.62 17.62 4.27
CA ALA A 284 13.81 18.79 4.61
C ALA A 284 14.61 19.88 5.34
N SER A 285 15.67 19.49 6.04
CA SER A 285 16.59 20.40 6.74
C SER A 285 17.73 20.92 5.84
N GLY A 286 17.80 20.50 4.58
CA GLY A 286 18.86 20.85 3.64
C GLY A 286 20.22 20.24 4.00
N LYS A 287 20.21 19.09 4.68
CA LYS A 287 21.41 18.34 5.07
C LYS A 287 21.55 17.07 4.25
#